data_AF-A0A1E3SXF4-F1
#
_entry.id   AF-A0A1E3SXF4-F1
#
_cell.length_a   1.000
_cell.length_b   1.000
_cell.length_c   1.000
_cell.angle_alpha   90.00
_cell.angle_beta   90.00
_cell.angle_gamma   90.00
#
_symmetry.space_group_name_H-M   'P 1'
#
loop_
_entity.id
_entity.type
_entity.pdbx_description
1 polymer ?
#
loop_
_entity_poly.entity_id
_entity_poly.type
_entity_poly.pdbx_seq_one_letter_code
_entity_poly.pdbx_strand_id
1 'polypeptide(L)'
;MKFSNSVARRRVAGVSAGCLLGGLALGIAGAPSAAAAPDCSPAGVNATVSSAQGAAEQYLAAHPAANQVVMAAYGQPRTEAASNLRGYFTAHPQEYYDLRGILAPIGETERQCNVSALPANLESAYHEFMAG
;
A
#
# COMPACT_ATOMS: atom_id res chain seq x y z
N MET A 1 -30.97 -42.34 14.66
CA MET A 1 -31.54 -42.89 13.40
C MET A 1 -31.72 -41.76 12.41
N LYS A 2 -31.20 -41.95 11.18
CA LYS A 2 -31.66 -41.42 9.87
C LYS A 2 -31.66 -39.89 9.66
N PHE A 3 -30.67 -39.33 8.94
CA PHE A 3 -30.68 -39.01 7.48
C PHE A 3 -31.07 -37.53 7.26
N SER A 4 -30.52 -36.72 6.35
CA SER A 4 -29.63 -36.92 5.20
C SER A 4 -28.98 -35.59 4.77
N ASN A 5 -27.85 -35.74 4.09
CA ASN A 5 -27.07 -34.77 3.31
C ASN A 5 -27.88 -34.06 2.19
N SER A 6 -27.53 -32.81 1.86
CA SER A 6 -27.77 -32.24 0.52
C SER A 6 -26.72 -31.20 0.14
N VAL A 7 -25.61 -31.71 -0.42
CA VAL A 7 -24.72 -30.97 -1.32
C VAL A 7 -25.52 -30.67 -2.60
N ALA A 8 -25.85 -29.39 -2.84
CA ALA A 8 -26.41 -28.93 -4.11
C ALA A 8 -25.37 -28.09 -4.85
N ARG A 9 -24.58 -28.79 -5.68
CA ARG A 9 -23.81 -28.22 -6.78
C ARG A 9 -24.79 -27.67 -7.84
N ARG A 10 -24.71 -26.38 -8.16
CA ARG A 10 -25.13 -25.79 -9.44
C ARG A 10 -24.00 -24.83 -9.86
N ARG A 11 -22.97 -25.31 -10.57
CA ARG A 11 -22.89 -25.35 -12.05
C ARG A 11 -23.42 -24.07 -12.70
N VAL A 12 -22.49 -23.14 -12.89
CA VAL A 12 -22.17 -22.44 -14.15
C VAL A 12 -23.29 -22.44 -15.20
N ALA A 13 -23.85 -21.26 -15.42
CA ALA A 13 -24.47 -20.87 -16.68
C ALA A 13 -23.89 -19.51 -17.05
N GLY A 14 -23.01 -19.48 -18.05
CA GLY A 14 -22.64 -18.24 -18.71
C GLY A 14 -23.68 -17.91 -19.78
N VAL A 15 -24.00 -16.62 -19.93
CA VAL A 15 -24.26 -16.00 -21.23
C VAL A 15 -24.32 -14.47 -21.12
N SER A 16 -23.48 -13.82 -21.91
CA SER A 16 -23.69 -12.59 -22.71
C SER A 16 -24.05 -11.23 -22.09
N ALA A 17 -23.17 -10.27 -22.41
CA ALA A 17 -23.43 -8.97 -23.04
C ALA A 17 -24.42 -7.99 -22.38
N GLY A 18 -23.89 -6.89 -21.84
CA GLY A 18 -24.63 -5.68 -21.53
C GLY A 18 -23.71 -4.49 -21.28
N CYS A 19 -23.68 -3.54 -22.22
CA CYS A 19 -23.11 -2.21 -22.02
C CYS A 19 -23.92 -1.40 -20.98
N LEU A 20 -23.29 -0.30 -20.52
CA LEU A 20 -23.87 0.96 -19.98
C LEU A 20 -23.80 1.18 -18.45
N LEU A 21 -22.87 2.06 -18.07
CA LEU A 21 -23.01 3.23 -17.18
C LEU A 21 -23.80 3.12 -15.86
N GLY A 22 -23.09 3.40 -14.75
CA GLY A 22 -23.63 4.11 -13.57
C GLY A 22 -24.35 3.26 -12.53
N GLY A 23 -23.68 2.95 -11.41
CA GLY A 23 -24.31 2.32 -10.25
C GLY A 23 -23.48 2.47 -8.99
N LEU A 24 -23.97 3.28 -8.06
CA LEU A 24 -23.42 3.54 -6.73
C LEU A 24 -23.45 2.28 -5.84
N ALA A 25 -22.36 2.07 -5.11
CA ALA A 25 -22.25 1.35 -3.82
C ALA A 25 -22.88 -0.05 -3.68
N LEU A 26 -22.05 -1.09 -3.79
CA LEU A 26 -22.22 -2.33 -3.04
C LEU A 26 -20.92 -2.63 -2.28
N GLY A 27 -20.99 -2.57 -0.95
CA GLY A 27 -19.93 -3.03 -0.08
C GLY A 27 -19.67 -4.51 -0.31
N ILE A 28 -18.42 -4.84 -0.63
CA ILE A 28 -17.90 -6.20 -0.60
C ILE A 28 -16.56 -6.11 0.14
N ALA A 29 -16.57 -6.61 1.36
CA ALA A 29 -15.35 -6.96 2.07
C ALA A 29 -14.69 -8.14 1.32
N GLY A 30 -13.41 -7.97 0.96
CA GLY A 30 -12.50 -9.06 0.61
C GLY A 30 -12.44 -9.48 -0.86
N ALA A 31 -11.66 -8.76 -1.67
CA ALA A 31 -10.85 -9.30 -2.77
C ALA A 31 -9.86 -8.21 -3.23
N PRO A 32 -8.60 -8.53 -3.62
CA PRO A 32 -7.78 -7.56 -4.33
C PRO A 32 -8.53 -7.19 -5.63
N SER A 33 -8.60 -5.89 -5.83
CA SER A 33 -9.40 -5.16 -6.80
C SER A 33 -9.48 -5.84 -8.17
N ALA A 34 -10.70 -5.93 -8.71
CA ALA A 34 -10.86 -5.82 -10.16
C ALA A 34 -10.00 -4.63 -10.60
N ALA A 35 -9.11 -4.83 -11.58
CA ALA A 35 -8.25 -3.79 -12.12
C ALA A 35 -9.12 -2.73 -12.82
N ALA A 36 -9.81 -1.90 -12.01
CA ALA A 36 -10.16 -0.56 -12.41
C ALA A 36 -8.84 0.10 -12.81
N ALA A 37 -8.87 0.83 -13.92
CA ALA A 37 -7.73 1.63 -14.31
C ALA A 37 -7.26 2.44 -13.09
N PRO A 38 -5.94 2.62 -12.90
CA PRO A 38 -5.43 3.39 -11.77
C PRO A 38 -6.11 4.76 -11.73
N ASP A 39 -6.67 5.13 -10.58
CA ASP A 39 -7.30 6.45 -10.40
C ASP A 39 -6.20 7.50 -10.27
N CYS A 40 -5.79 8.04 -11.43
CA CYS A 40 -4.78 9.08 -11.53
C CYS A 40 -5.31 10.48 -11.21
N SER A 41 -6.56 10.57 -10.73
CA SER A 41 -7.10 11.79 -10.15
C SER A 41 -6.28 12.18 -8.91
N PRO A 42 -6.16 13.48 -8.57
CA PRO A 42 -5.45 13.90 -7.37
C PRO A 42 -6.01 13.26 -6.09
N ALA A 43 -7.31 12.97 -6.07
CA ALA A 43 -7.97 12.25 -4.97
C ALA A 43 -7.49 10.79 -4.85
N GLY A 44 -7.36 10.05 -5.95
CA GLY A 44 -6.88 8.66 -5.95
C GLY A 44 -5.41 8.55 -5.59
N VAL A 45 -4.58 9.46 -6.10
CA VAL A 45 -3.15 9.55 -5.71
C VAL A 45 -3.03 9.81 -4.21
N ASN A 46 -3.77 10.81 -3.69
CA ASN A 46 -3.75 11.14 -2.26
C ASN A 46 -4.32 10.00 -1.39
N ALA A 47 -5.34 9.28 -1.87
CA ALA A 47 -5.88 8.10 -1.19
C ALA A 47 -4.82 6.99 -1.07
N THR A 48 -4.01 6.79 -2.12
CA THR A 48 -2.93 5.80 -2.11
C THR A 48 -1.84 6.19 -1.12
N VAL A 49 -1.40 7.45 -1.13
CA VAL A 49 -0.42 7.97 -0.18
C VAL A 49 -0.95 7.84 1.25
N SER A 50 -2.19 8.27 1.51
CA SER A 50 -2.80 8.20 2.83
C SER A 50 -2.92 6.75 3.34
N SER A 51 -3.29 5.81 2.46
CA SER A 51 -3.38 4.39 2.81
C SER A 51 -2.01 3.78 3.10
N ALA A 52 -0.98 4.12 2.32
CA ALA A 52 0.38 3.64 2.53
C ALA A 52 0.98 4.22 3.82
N GLN A 53 0.73 5.50 4.10
CA GLN A 53 1.11 6.15 5.34
C GLN A 53 0.42 5.51 6.54
N GLY A 54 -0.90 5.33 6.51
CA GLY A 54 -1.64 4.69 7.60
C GLY A 54 -1.18 3.26 7.87
N ALA A 55 -0.84 2.50 6.81
CA ALA A 55 -0.26 1.16 6.97
C ALA A 55 1.15 1.22 7.58
N ALA A 56 1.97 2.20 7.20
CA ALA A 56 3.30 2.40 7.77
C ALA A 56 3.22 2.79 9.25
N GLU A 57 2.29 3.68 9.62
CA GLU A 57 2.04 4.04 11.02
C GLU A 57 1.63 2.84 11.86
N GLN A 58 0.74 1.98 11.36
CA GLN A 58 0.37 0.76 12.06
C GLN A 58 1.54 -0.23 12.17
N TYR A 59 2.36 -0.35 11.13
CA TYR A 59 3.57 -1.16 11.19
C TYR A 59 4.55 -0.64 12.24
N LEU A 60 4.81 0.66 12.28
CA LEU A 60 5.70 1.29 13.26
C LEU A 60 5.15 1.18 14.67
N ALA A 61 3.83 1.26 14.86
CA ALA A 61 3.21 1.01 16.17
C ALA A 61 3.45 -0.42 16.68
N ALA A 62 3.52 -1.41 15.79
CA ALA A 62 3.89 -2.78 16.12
C ALA A 62 5.41 -3.00 16.26
N HIS A 63 6.23 -2.06 15.74
CA HIS A 63 7.70 -2.13 15.73
C HIS A 63 8.32 -0.93 16.47
N PRO A 64 8.35 -0.95 17.83
CA PRO A 64 8.78 0.20 18.61
C PRO A 64 10.24 0.61 18.35
N ALA A 65 11.12 -0.35 18.00
CA ALA A 65 12.51 -0.05 17.65
C ALA A 65 12.61 0.73 16.34
N ALA A 66 11.92 0.28 15.28
CA ALA A 66 11.84 0.99 14.00
C ALA A 66 11.21 2.37 14.17
N ASN A 67 10.12 2.45 14.95
CA ASN A 67 9.46 3.72 15.25
C ASN A 67 10.39 4.71 15.94
N GLN A 68 11.22 4.28 16.89
CA GLN A 68 12.19 5.17 17.53
C GLN A 68 13.19 5.76 16.53
N VAL A 69 13.71 4.94 15.62
CA VAL A 69 14.68 5.41 14.60
C VAL A 69 14.00 6.35 13.60
N VAL A 70 12.80 6.01 13.13
CA VAL A 70 12.02 6.86 12.22
C VAL A 70 11.64 8.19 12.88
N MET A 71 11.19 8.17 14.13
CA MET A 71 10.83 9.39 14.86
C MET A 71 12.05 10.27 15.16
N ALA A 72 13.20 9.66 15.48
CA ALA A 72 14.46 10.40 15.65
C ALA A 72 14.90 11.08 14.34
N ALA A 73 14.71 10.41 13.20
CA ALA A 73 15.08 10.93 11.89
C ALA A 73 14.39 12.26 11.53
N TYR A 74 13.16 12.51 12.00
CA TYR A 74 12.45 13.79 11.78
C TYR A 74 13.16 15.00 12.39
N GLY A 75 13.93 14.82 13.47
CA GLY A 75 14.68 15.88 14.13
C GLY A 75 16.11 16.05 13.61
N GLN A 76 16.57 15.16 12.73
CA GLN A 76 17.94 15.11 12.27
C GLN A 76 18.12 15.79 10.90
N PRO A 77 19.33 16.27 10.58
CA PRO A 77 19.65 16.67 9.22
C PRO A 77 19.53 15.47 8.28
N ARG A 78 19.04 15.71 7.05
CA ARG A 78 18.67 14.67 6.08
C ARG A 78 19.73 13.58 5.89
N THR A 79 21.00 13.98 5.78
CA THR A 79 22.12 13.05 5.57
C THR A 79 22.33 12.11 6.77
N GLU A 80 22.13 12.63 7.98
CA GLU A 80 22.29 11.85 9.22
C GLU A 80 21.08 10.94 9.44
N ALA A 81 19.87 11.45 9.19
CA ALA A 81 18.64 10.66 9.17
C ALA A 81 18.74 9.46 8.21
N ALA A 82 19.16 9.70 6.96
CA ALA A 82 19.34 8.64 5.97
C ALA A 82 20.38 7.60 6.40
N SER A 83 21.51 8.04 6.98
CA SER A 83 22.56 7.16 7.48
C SER A 83 22.08 6.29 8.65
N ASN A 84 21.34 6.87 9.60
CA ASN A 84 20.77 6.16 10.75
C ASN A 84 19.71 5.14 10.32
N LEU A 85 18.79 5.54 9.45
CA LEU A 85 17.76 4.65 8.90
C LEU A 85 18.41 3.50 8.14
N ARG A 86 19.36 3.77 7.24
CA ARG A 86 20.09 2.72 6.50
C ARG A 86 20.82 1.77 7.44
N GLY A 87 21.51 2.29 8.46
CA GLY A 87 22.20 1.46 9.46
C GLY A 87 21.25 0.54 10.20
N TYR A 88 20.09 1.05 10.64
CA TYR A 88 19.07 0.26 11.30
C TYR A 88 18.49 -0.82 10.38
N PHE A 89 18.01 -0.43 9.19
CA PHE A 89 17.38 -1.35 8.24
C PHE A 89 18.35 -2.37 7.63
N THR A 90 19.65 -2.08 7.61
CA THR A 90 20.69 -3.07 7.25
C THR A 90 20.83 -4.16 8.32
N ALA A 91 20.71 -3.80 9.60
CA ALA A 91 20.68 -4.77 10.69
C ALA A 91 19.32 -5.49 10.81
N HIS A 92 18.26 -4.87 10.30
CA HIS A 92 16.87 -5.36 10.34
C HIS A 92 16.28 -5.54 8.93
N PRO A 93 16.84 -6.44 8.10
CA PRO A 93 16.45 -6.56 6.69
C PRO A 93 14.99 -6.99 6.50
N GLN A 94 14.43 -7.77 7.42
CA GLN A 94 13.02 -8.16 7.35
C GLN A 94 12.10 -6.94 7.50
N GLU A 95 12.42 -6.04 8.42
CA GLU A 95 11.63 -4.82 8.65
C GLU A 95 11.75 -3.85 7.49
N TYR A 96 12.92 -3.80 6.85
CA TYR A 96 13.12 -3.06 5.61
C TYR A 96 12.19 -3.54 4.50
N TYR A 97 12.14 -4.85 4.25
CA TYR A 97 11.29 -5.40 3.19
C TYR A 97 9.79 -5.20 3.46
N ASP A 98 9.37 -5.27 4.73
CA ASP A 98 7.98 -5.04 5.11
C ASP A 98 7.57 -3.57 4.87
N LEU A 99 8.34 -2.61 5.41
CA LEU A 99 8.13 -1.19 5.17
C LEU A 99 8.19 -0.82 3.68
N ARG A 100 9.12 -1.41 2.92
CA ARG A 100 9.13 -1.22 1.46
C ARG A 100 7.87 -1.77 0.79
N GLY A 101 7.37 -2.92 1.23
CA GLY A 101 6.12 -3.50 0.72
C GLY A 101 4.93 -2.58 0.99
N ILE A 102 4.87 -1.99 2.17
CA ILE A 102 3.85 -1.01 2.57
C ILE A 102 3.91 0.26 1.72
N LEU A 103 5.12 0.71 1.39
CA LEU A 103 5.40 1.95 0.66
C LEU A 103 5.42 1.78 -0.88
N ALA A 104 5.51 0.55 -1.38
CA ALA A 104 5.49 0.22 -2.80
C ALA A 104 4.32 0.85 -3.62
N PRO A 105 3.07 0.92 -3.14
CA PRO A 105 1.96 1.46 -3.94
C PRO A 105 2.13 2.95 -4.29
N ILE A 106 2.90 3.72 -3.52
CA ILE A 106 3.19 5.13 -3.82
C ILE A 106 3.97 5.22 -5.14
N GLY A 107 5.14 4.59 -5.23
CA GLY A 107 5.97 4.59 -6.44
C GLY A 107 5.33 3.85 -7.62
N GLU A 108 4.47 2.87 -7.37
CA GLU A 108 3.65 2.28 -8.45
C GLU A 108 2.67 3.32 -9.02
N THR A 109 1.97 4.07 -8.17
CA THR A 109 1.04 5.13 -8.58
C THR A 109 1.76 6.25 -9.32
N GLU A 110 2.93 6.68 -8.84
CA GLU A 110 3.76 7.68 -9.52
C GLU A 110 4.14 7.25 -10.93
N ARG A 111 4.54 5.98 -11.13
CA ARG A 111 4.89 5.43 -12.45
C ARG A 111 3.66 5.24 -13.35
N GLN A 112 2.56 4.73 -12.80
CA GLN A 112 1.34 4.46 -13.56
C GLN A 112 0.64 5.74 -14.02
N CYS A 113 0.67 6.77 -13.18
CA CYS A 113 -0.01 8.04 -13.44
C CYS A 113 0.92 9.14 -13.97
N ASN A 114 2.24 8.90 -13.99
CA ASN A 114 3.27 9.87 -14.37
C ASN A 114 3.14 11.19 -13.57
N VAL A 115 2.98 11.05 -12.25
CA VAL A 115 2.82 12.15 -11.28
C VAL A 115 3.83 12.01 -10.16
N SER A 116 4.08 13.11 -9.45
CA SER A 116 4.75 13.11 -8.14
C SER A 116 3.67 13.05 -7.06
N ALA A 117 3.63 11.96 -6.31
CA ALA A 117 2.61 11.73 -5.27
C ALA A 117 3.02 12.33 -3.93
N LEU A 118 4.33 12.53 -3.72
CA LEU A 118 4.93 13.04 -2.51
C LEU A 118 5.45 14.47 -2.72
N PRO A 119 5.48 15.32 -1.68
CA PRO A 119 6.20 16.60 -1.77
C PRO A 119 7.70 16.35 -1.96
N ALA A 120 8.39 17.27 -2.65
CA ALA A 120 9.79 17.09 -3.09
C ALA A 120 10.78 16.68 -1.99
N ASN A 121 10.57 17.14 -0.75
CA ASN A 121 11.41 16.77 0.39
C ASN A 121 11.21 15.30 0.83
N LEU A 122 10.01 14.76 0.71
CA LEU A 122 9.69 13.37 1.03
C LEU A 122 9.98 12.44 -0.15
N GLU A 123 9.76 12.91 -1.38
CA GLU A 123 10.01 12.15 -2.60
C GLU A 123 11.45 11.63 -2.65
N SER A 124 12.45 12.50 -2.46
CA SER A 124 13.84 12.03 -2.50
C SER A 124 14.22 11.15 -1.30
N ALA A 125 13.53 11.27 -0.16
CA ALA A 125 13.75 10.36 0.98
C ALA A 125 13.13 8.97 0.72
N TYR A 126 11.93 8.95 0.11
CA TYR A 126 11.25 7.75 -0.34
C TYR A 126 12.10 7.00 -1.36
N HIS A 127 12.58 7.69 -2.41
CA HIS A 127 13.43 7.05 -3.42
C HIS A 127 14.72 6.49 -2.85
N GLU A 128 15.38 7.23 -1.94
CA GLU A 128 16.58 6.73 -1.28
C GLU A 128 16.30 5.47 -0.45
N PHE A 129 15.20 5.44 0.31
CA PHE A 129 14.79 4.26 1.06
C PHE A 129 14.47 3.06 0.15
N MET A 130 13.75 3.30 -0.95
CA MET A 130 13.35 2.25 -1.89
C MET A 130 14.53 1.68 -2.68
N ALA A 131 15.60 2.46 -2.88
CA ALA A 131 16.82 2.06 -3.59
C ALA A 131 17.73 1.12 -2.77
N GLY A 132 17.71 1.23 -1.42
CA GLY A 132 18.57 0.47 -0.50
C GLY A 132 19.82 1.24 -0.08
#